data_AF-A0A7Y5Q5W2-F1
#
_entry.id   AF-A0A7Y5Q5W2-F1
#
_cell.length_a   1.000
_cell.length_b   1.000
_cell.length_c   1.000
_cell.angle_alpha   90.00
_cell.angle_beta   90.00
_cell.angle_gamma   90.00
#
_symmetry.space_group_name_H-M   'P 1'
#
loop_
_entity.id
_entity.type
_entity.pdbx_description
1 polymer ?
#
loop_
_entity_poly.entity_id
_entity_poly.type
_entity_poly.pdbx_seq_one_letter_code
_entity_poly.pdbx_strand_id
1 'polypeptide(L)'
;SALDYLATASYHLGDLGGAIEAAQRLSAVAAEVPEYALRLAALLREDGQTARAVALYQHVSDCPGDPENIAAAREALRAIDALQLPVMVMLASESRTFLREVRENAVRAMLRHGFALSRDGLAGFLSMIHELSPAGSGQFRLH
;
A
#
# COMPACT_ATOMS: atom_id res chain seq x y z
N SER A 1 20.20 9.96 13.71
CA SER A 1 21.34 10.36 12.84
C SER A 1 21.07 11.76 12.26
N ALA A 2 22.01 12.42 11.58
CA ALA A 2 21.74 13.74 10.96
C ALA A 2 20.58 13.71 9.93
N LEU A 3 20.44 12.60 9.20
CA LEU A 3 19.32 12.37 8.27
C LEU A 3 17.97 12.24 8.99
N ASP A 4 17.96 11.63 10.18
CA ASP A 4 16.77 11.48 11.02
C ASP A 4 16.25 12.83 11.54
N TYR A 5 17.16 13.72 11.96
CA TYR A 5 16.83 15.10 12.32
C TYR A 5 16.31 15.91 11.14
N LEU A 6 16.91 15.74 9.96
CA LEU A 6 16.48 16.45 8.75
C LEU A 6 15.08 15.98 8.30
N ALA A 7 14.81 14.68 8.33
CA ALA A 7 13.47 14.15 8.06
C ALA A 7 12.42 14.72 9.02
N THR A 8 12.74 14.84 10.32
CA THR A 8 11.81 15.38 11.33
C THR A 8 11.61 16.88 11.15
N ALA A 9 12.69 17.63 10.91
CA ALA A 9 12.63 19.08 10.73
C ALA A 9 11.86 19.45 9.45
N SER A 10 12.15 18.79 8.31
CA SER A 10 11.43 19.02 7.05
C SER A 10 9.94 18.72 7.21
N TYR A 11 9.58 17.63 7.91
CA TYR A 11 8.18 17.33 8.22
C TYR A 11 7.48 18.44 9.01
N HIS A 12 8.10 18.92 10.10
CA HIS A 12 7.52 20.00 10.90
C HIS A 12 7.47 21.36 10.20
N LEU A 13 8.33 21.57 9.20
CA LEU A 13 8.33 22.76 8.35
C LEU A 13 7.33 22.66 7.17
N GLY A 14 6.61 21.55 7.04
CA GLY A 14 5.68 21.31 5.94
C GLY A 14 6.36 20.93 4.61
N ASP A 15 7.67 20.72 4.62
CA ASP A 15 8.44 20.25 3.47
C ASP A 15 8.40 18.72 3.39
N LEU A 16 7.26 18.20 2.92
CA LEU A 16 7.03 16.76 2.78
C LEU A 16 8.01 16.12 1.78
N GLY A 17 8.37 16.85 0.71
CA GLY A 17 9.33 16.38 -0.28
C GLY A 17 10.73 16.17 0.30
N GLY A 18 11.25 17.15 1.04
CA GLY A 18 12.54 17.03 1.72
C GLY A 18 12.53 15.95 2.80
N ALA A 19 11.41 15.78 3.52
CA ALA A 19 11.26 14.70 4.49
C ALA A 19 11.33 13.32 3.84
N ILE A 20 10.69 13.13 2.68
CA ILE A 20 10.75 11.89 1.90
C ILE A 20 12.17 11.64 1.41
N GLU A 21 12.85 12.64 0.83
CA GLU A 21 14.22 12.48 0.32
C GLU A 21 15.17 12.03 1.45
N ALA A 22 15.06 12.67 2.62
CA ALA A 22 15.86 12.33 3.79
C ALA A 22 15.57 10.90 4.29
N ALA A 23 14.30 10.53 4.39
CA ALA A 23 13.88 9.20 4.83
C ALA A 23 14.29 8.10 3.83
N GLN A 24 14.28 8.38 2.52
CA GLN A 24 14.79 7.47 1.49
C GLN A 24 16.28 7.23 1.65
N ARG A 25 17.07 8.29 1.86
CA ARG A 25 18.51 8.16 2.08
C ARG A 25 18.81 7.41 3.37
N LEU A 26 18.04 7.67 4.43
CA LEU A 26 18.18 6.97 5.71
C LEU A 26 17.87 5.47 5.56
N SER A 27 16.76 5.13 4.90
CA SER A 27 16.39 3.73 4.62
C SER A 27 17.37 3.02 3.69
N ALA A 28 18.09 3.73 2.82
CA ALA A 28 19.10 3.14 1.96
C ALA A 28 20.42 2.84 2.68
N VAL A 29 20.79 3.68 3.66
CA VAL A 29 22.04 3.53 4.44
C VAL A 29 21.90 2.48 5.54
N ALA A 30 20.69 2.31 6.08
CA ALA A 30 20.40 1.36 7.15
C ALA A 30 19.14 0.56 6.78
N ALA A 31 19.25 -0.22 5.71
CA ALA A 31 18.15 -1.00 5.14
C ALA A 31 17.65 -2.11 6.07
N GLU A 32 18.49 -2.53 7.02
CA GLU A 32 18.21 -3.50 8.05
C GLU A 32 17.40 -2.93 9.23
N VAL A 33 17.19 -1.61 9.29
CA VAL A 33 16.44 -0.95 10.37
C VAL A 33 14.99 -0.72 9.92
N PRO A 34 14.02 -1.55 10.36
CA PRO A 34 12.65 -1.52 9.82
C PRO A 34 11.91 -0.22 10.13
N GLU A 35 12.27 0.46 11.21
CA GLU A 35 11.71 1.75 11.60
C GLU A 35 11.87 2.82 10.51
N TYR A 36 12.99 2.80 9.79
CA TYR A 36 13.24 3.76 8.72
C TYR A 36 12.37 3.49 7.50
N ALA A 37 12.13 2.21 7.19
CA ALA A 37 11.19 1.82 6.14
C ALA A 37 9.74 2.19 6.52
N LEU A 38 9.33 2.00 7.79
CA LEU A 38 8.01 2.41 8.29
C LEU A 38 7.81 3.93 8.20
N ARG A 39 8.82 4.69 8.61
CA ARG A 39 8.78 6.16 8.56
C ARG A 39 8.67 6.65 7.12
N LEU A 40 9.46 6.09 6.21
CA LEU A 40 9.36 6.41 4.78
C LEU A 40 7.98 6.03 4.21
N ALA A 41 7.44 4.87 4.57
CA ALA A 41 6.12 4.43 4.14
C ALA A 41 5.02 5.40 4.60
N ALA A 42 5.10 5.90 5.84
CA ALA A 42 4.16 6.88 6.38
C ALA A 42 4.20 8.19 5.59
N LEU A 43 5.40 8.73 5.34
CA LEU A 43 5.59 9.95 4.55
C LEU A 43 5.06 9.80 3.11
N LEU A 44 5.34 8.66 2.47
CA LEU A 44 4.84 8.36 1.12
C LEU A 44 3.31 8.27 1.09
N ARG A 45 2.69 7.73 2.15
CA ARG A 45 1.23 7.68 2.27
C ARG A 45 0.64 9.09 2.40
N GLU A 46 1.24 9.95 3.21
CA GLU A 46 0.81 11.34 3.38
C GLU A 46 0.94 12.15 2.08
N ASP A 47 1.96 11.86 1.27
CA ASP A 47 2.17 12.47 -0.06
C ASP A 47 1.25 11.88 -1.15
N GLY A 48 0.36 10.94 -0.81
CA GLY A 48 -0.54 10.29 -1.75
C GLY A 48 0.13 9.22 -2.63
N GLN A 49 1.39 8.88 -2.39
CA GLN A 49 2.12 7.81 -3.07
C GLN A 49 1.79 6.43 -2.49
N THR A 50 0.49 6.12 -2.40
CA THR A 50 -0.06 4.96 -1.67
C THR A 50 0.53 3.62 -2.11
N ALA A 51 0.75 3.42 -3.42
CA ALA A 51 1.36 2.19 -3.93
C ALA A 51 2.76 1.93 -3.38
N ARG A 52 3.58 2.99 -3.26
CA ARG A 52 4.94 2.88 -2.71
C ARG A 52 4.91 2.67 -1.20
N ALA A 53 3.98 3.33 -0.50
CA ALA A 53 3.77 3.11 0.93
C ALA A 53 3.36 1.66 1.24
N VAL A 54 2.40 1.11 0.49
CA VAL A 54 1.94 -0.29 0.65
C VAL A 54 3.09 -1.27 0.44
N ALA A 55 3.92 -1.07 -0.57
CA ALA A 55 5.06 -1.95 -0.83
C ALA A 55 6.06 -1.97 0.35
N LEU A 56 6.36 -0.83 0.96
CA LEU A 56 7.25 -0.74 2.12
C LEU A 56 6.62 -1.35 3.38
N TYR A 57 5.34 -1.07 3.66
CA TYR A 57 4.65 -1.70 4.78
C TYR A 57 4.60 -3.23 4.63
N GLN A 58 4.32 -3.73 3.42
CA GLN A 58 4.36 -5.18 3.14
C GLN A 58 5.74 -5.76 3.42
N HIS A 59 6.79 -5.11 2.94
CA HIS A 59 8.17 -5.54 3.20
C HIS A 59 8.46 -5.65 4.70
N VAL A 60 8.13 -4.62 5.48
CA VAL A 60 8.31 -4.65 6.94
C VAL A 60 7.46 -5.74 7.60
N SER A 61 6.23 -5.97 7.13
CA SER A 61 5.34 -6.98 7.72
C SER A 61 5.72 -8.44 7.43
N ASP A 62 6.54 -8.64 6.39
CA ASP A 62 6.99 -9.94 5.89
C ASP A 62 8.36 -10.34 6.43
N CYS A 63 9.21 -9.35 6.70
CA CYS A 63 10.57 -9.59 7.18
C CYS A 63 10.58 -9.93 8.67
N PRO A 64 11.39 -10.92 9.09
CA PRO A 64 11.67 -11.14 10.51
C PRO A 64 12.26 -9.87 11.13
N GLY A 65 11.76 -9.46 12.28
CA GLY A 65 12.17 -8.23 12.94
C GLY A 65 11.42 -8.02 14.23
N ASP A 66 11.47 -6.78 14.72
CA ASP A 66 10.73 -6.36 15.91
C ASP A 66 9.22 -6.59 15.72
N PRO A 67 8.56 -7.37 16.61
CA PRO A 67 7.12 -7.59 16.57
C PRO A 67 6.28 -6.31 16.58
N GLU A 68 6.73 -5.24 17.24
CA GLU A 68 6.01 -3.96 17.29
C GLU A 68 5.99 -3.29 15.91
N ASN A 69 7.14 -3.28 15.24
CA ASN A 69 7.26 -2.75 13.88
C ASN A 69 6.44 -3.56 12.86
N ILE A 70 6.44 -4.89 12.98
CA ILE A 70 5.61 -5.77 12.15
C ILE A 70 4.13 -5.48 12.40
N ALA A 71 3.71 -5.32 13.66
CA ALA A 71 2.33 -5.02 14.02
C ALA A 71 1.89 -3.66 13.48
N ALA A 72 2.73 -2.62 13.62
CA ALA A 72 2.50 -1.30 13.07
C ALA A 72 2.35 -1.32 11.53
N ALA A 73 3.21 -2.07 10.83
CA ALA A 73 3.10 -2.23 9.37
C ALA A 73 1.77 -2.86 8.97
N ARG A 74 1.36 -3.94 9.64
CA ARG A 74 0.10 -4.64 9.37
C ARG A 74 -1.12 -3.76 9.67
N GLU A 75 -1.06 -2.97 10.73
CA GLU A 75 -2.14 -2.03 11.05
C GLU A 75 -2.26 -0.94 9.99
N ALA A 76 -1.14 -0.38 9.52
CA ALA A 76 -1.14 0.60 8.45
C ALA A 76 -1.71 0.02 7.14
N LEU A 77 -1.38 -1.23 6.79
CA LEU A 77 -1.95 -1.93 5.63
C LEU A 77 -3.47 -2.11 5.77
N ARG A 78 -3.94 -2.59 6.93
CA ARG A 78 -5.38 -2.74 7.21
C ARG A 78 -6.11 -1.41 7.09
N ALA A 79 -5.54 -0.33 7.61
CA ALA A 79 -6.14 1.00 7.51
C ALA A 79 -6.25 1.47 6.05
N ILE A 80 -5.23 1.26 5.24
CA ILE A 80 -5.24 1.59 3.80
C ILE A 80 -6.33 0.77 3.09
N ASP A 81 -6.38 -0.54 3.33
CA ASP A 81 -7.35 -1.43 2.71
C ASP A 81 -8.79 -1.05 3.11
N ALA A 82 -9.03 -0.77 4.39
CA ALA A 82 -10.35 -0.40 4.90
C ALA A 82 -10.90 0.89 4.26
N LEU A 83 -10.03 1.81 3.84
CA LEU A 83 -10.42 3.04 3.13
C LEU A 83 -10.72 2.78 1.65
N GLN A 84 -9.94 1.93 0.98
CA GLN A 84 -10.05 1.73 -0.47
C GLN A 84 -11.09 0.68 -0.86
N LEU A 85 -11.23 -0.40 -0.09
CA LEU A 85 -12.07 -1.55 -0.42
C LEU A 85 -13.54 -1.16 -0.69
N PRO A 86 -14.21 -0.36 0.16
CA PRO A 86 -15.60 0.02 -0.09
C PRO A 86 -15.77 0.78 -1.42
N VAL A 87 -14.84 1.68 -1.72
CA VAL A 87 -14.85 2.48 -2.96
C VAL A 87 -14.65 1.58 -4.17
N MET A 88 -13.72 0.63 -4.08
CA MET A 88 -13.45 -0.31 -5.17
C MET A 88 -14.61 -1.27 -5.42
N VAL A 89 -15.28 -1.75 -4.37
CA VAL A 89 -16.46 -2.62 -4.49
C VAL A 89 -17.60 -1.88 -5.17
N MET A 90 -17.87 -0.63 -4.76
CA MET A 90 -18.85 0.25 -5.42
C MET A 90 -18.47 0.49 -6.89
N LEU A 91 -17.22 0.83 -7.18
CA LEU A 91 -16.76 1.04 -8.55
C LEU A 91 -16.94 -0.22 -9.42
N ALA A 92 -16.69 -1.40 -8.86
CA ALA A 92 -16.87 -2.66 -9.57
C ALA A 92 -18.33 -3.03 -9.81
N SER A 93 -19.26 -2.63 -8.94
CA SER A 93 -20.69 -2.84 -9.16
C SER A 93 -21.28 -1.88 -10.20
N GLU A 94 -20.74 -0.66 -10.28
CA GLU A 94 -21.24 0.39 -11.18
C GLU A 94 -20.56 0.40 -12.54
N SER A 95 -19.27 0.03 -12.61
CA SER A 95 -18.46 0.10 -13.83
C SER A 95 -18.08 -1.28 -14.37
N ARG A 96 -18.79 -1.70 -15.42
CA ARG A 96 -18.44 -2.92 -16.19
C ARG A 96 -17.02 -2.87 -16.77
N THR A 97 -16.54 -1.67 -17.10
CA THR A 97 -15.17 -1.47 -17.60
C THR A 97 -14.15 -1.80 -16.54
N PHE A 98 -14.30 -1.25 -15.33
CA PHE A 98 -13.39 -1.54 -14.21
C PHE A 98 -13.43 -3.03 -13.85
N LEU A 99 -14.62 -3.62 -13.75
CA LEU A 99 -14.79 -5.03 -13.45
C LEU A 99 -14.09 -5.94 -14.48
N ARG A 100 -14.18 -5.61 -15.78
CA ARG A 100 -13.46 -6.34 -16.84
C ARG A 100 -11.95 -6.18 -16.68
N GLU A 101 -11.45 -4.98 -16.47
CA GLU A 101 -10.01 -4.72 -16.25
C GLU A 101 -9.48 -5.52 -15.05
N VAL A 102 -10.24 -5.56 -13.95
CA VAL A 102 -9.89 -6.35 -12.75
C VAL A 102 -9.79 -7.84 -13.05
N ARG A 103 -10.70 -8.40 -13.85
CA ARG A 103 -10.67 -9.83 -14.25
C ARG A 103 -9.48 -10.18 -15.13
N GLU A 104 -9.05 -9.24 -15.97
CA GLU A 104 -7.88 -9.43 -16.83
C GLU A 104 -6.58 -9.30 -16.03
N ASN A 105 -6.44 -8.24 -15.23
CA ASN A 105 -5.30 -8.01 -14.36
C ASN A 105 -5.66 -7.04 -13.23
N ALA A 106 -6.01 -7.58 -12.06
CA ALA A 106 -6.46 -6.81 -10.90
C ALA A 106 -5.45 -5.76 -10.44
N VAL A 107 -4.18 -6.14 -10.30
CA VAL A 107 -3.11 -5.22 -9.83
C VAL A 107 -2.97 -4.04 -10.77
N ARG A 108 -2.89 -4.29 -12.08
CA ARG A 108 -2.77 -3.22 -13.08
C ARG A 108 -4.02 -2.34 -13.12
N ALA A 109 -5.21 -2.92 -13.02
CA ALA A 109 -6.46 -2.18 -12.98
C ALA A 109 -6.48 -1.23 -11.78
N MET A 110 -6.28 -1.74 -10.58
CA MET A 110 -6.23 -0.93 -9.34
C MET A 110 -5.27 0.26 -9.46
N LEU A 111 -4.02 0.00 -9.88
CA LEU A 111 -3.01 1.05 -9.99
C LEU A 111 -3.39 2.14 -11.00
N ARG A 112 -4.04 1.78 -12.12
CA ARG A 112 -4.53 2.75 -13.11
C ARG A 112 -5.62 3.66 -12.55
N HIS A 113 -6.38 3.19 -11.56
CA HIS A 113 -7.43 3.94 -10.87
C HIS A 113 -6.95 4.54 -9.54
N GLY A 114 -5.65 4.51 -9.26
CA GLY A 114 -5.05 5.11 -8.07
C GLY A 114 -5.19 4.27 -6.78
N PHE A 115 -5.65 3.04 -6.89
CA PHE A 115 -5.75 2.12 -5.77
C PHE A 115 -4.48 1.28 -5.61
N ALA A 116 -4.15 0.98 -4.35
CA ALA A 116 -3.12 0.04 -3.98
C ALA A 116 -3.55 -0.64 -2.67
N LEU A 117 -3.82 -1.93 -2.76
CA LEU A 117 -4.19 -2.77 -1.63
C LEU A 117 -3.00 -3.58 -1.12
N SER A 118 -3.06 -3.96 0.15
CA SER A 118 -2.22 -5.02 0.68
C SER A 118 -2.48 -6.36 -0.04
N ARG A 119 -1.63 -7.38 0.18
CA ARG A 119 -1.88 -8.71 -0.42
C ARG A 119 -3.18 -9.31 0.12
N ASP A 120 -3.45 -9.13 1.41
CA ASP A 120 -4.67 -9.62 2.05
C ASP A 120 -5.88 -8.83 1.56
N GLY A 121 -5.75 -7.50 1.45
CA GLY A 121 -6.79 -6.63 0.89
C GLY A 121 -7.15 -7.03 -0.55
N LEU A 122 -6.15 -7.30 -1.39
CA LEU A 122 -6.35 -7.76 -2.75
C LEU A 122 -7.07 -9.12 -2.80
N ALA A 123 -6.64 -10.08 -1.97
CA ALA A 123 -7.29 -11.39 -1.89
C ALA A 123 -8.76 -11.25 -1.44
N GLY A 124 -9.02 -10.43 -0.44
CA GLY A 124 -10.38 -10.10 0.01
C GLY A 124 -11.23 -9.45 -1.08
N PHE A 125 -10.67 -8.46 -1.79
CA PHE A 125 -11.34 -7.81 -2.91
C PHE A 125 -11.74 -8.80 -4.00
N LEU A 126 -10.80 -9.64 -4.45
CA LEU A 126 -11.06 -10.64 -5.50
C LEU A 126 -12.14 -11.64 -5.08
N SER A 127 -12.18 -12.00 -3.80
CA SER A 127 -13.21 -12.89 -3.25
C SER A 127 -14.59 -12.23 -3.31
N MET A 128 -14.71 -10.97 -2.89
CA MET A 128 -15.96 -10.20 -3.00
C MET A 128 -16.42 -10.03 -4.46
N ILE A 129 -15.48 -9.75 -5.38
CA ILE A 129 -15.81 -9.62 -6.82
C ILE A 129 -16.30 -10.93 -7.42
N HIS A 130 -15.76 -12.07 -6.97
CA HIS A 130 -16.23 -13.37 -7.41
C HIS A 130 -17.68 -13.62 -6.97
N GLU A 131 -18.03 -13.27 -5.74
CA GLU A 131 -19.39 -13.41 -5.20
C GLU A 131 -20.41 -12.50 -5.90
N LEU A 132 -19.99 -11.29 -6.30
CA LEU A 132 -20.83 -10.35 -7.06
C LEU A 132 -21.15 -10.83 -8.49
N SER A 133 -20.49 -11.87 -8.99
CA SER A 133 -20.72 -12.39 -10.33
C SER A 133 -20.59 -13.92 -10.38
N PRO A 134 -21.62 -14.67 -9.92
CA PRO A 134 -21.61 -16.13 -9.91
C PRO A 134 -21.64 -16.77 -11.31
N ALA A 135 -21.73 -15.98 -12.38
CA ALA A 135 -21.77 -16.45 -13.76
C ALA A 135 -20.42 -16.20 -14.47
N GLY A 136 -19.56 -17.23 -14.46
CA GLY A 136 -18.40 -17.30 -15.35
C GLY A 136 -17.14 -17.79 -14.65
N SER A 137 -17.00 -19.12 -14.58
CA SER A 137 -15.79 -19.87 -14.26
C SER A 137 -14.61 -19.49 -15.18
N GLY A 138 -13.97 -18.36 -14.91
CA GLY A 138 -12.66 -17.99 -15.44
C GLY A 138 -11.69 -17.87 -14.28
N GLN A 139 -10.79 -18.84 -14.14
CA GLN A 139 -9.74 -18.85 -13.13
C GLN A 139 -8.96 -17.52 -13.15
N PHE A 140 -8.91 -16.81 -12.02
CA PHE A 140 -7.97 -15.73 -11.82
C PHE A 140 -6.55 -16.30 -11.91
N ARG A 141 -5.82 -15.97 -12.98
CA ARG A 141 -4.40 -16.34 -13.09
C ARG A 141 -3.57 -15.31 -12.32
N LEU A 142 -2.99 -15.75 -11.21
CA LEU A 142 -1.89 -15.06 -10.56
C LEU A 142 -0.62 -15.38 -11.36
N HIS A 143 -0.12 -14.40 -12.10
CA HIS A 143 1.22 -14.41 -12.72
C HIS A 143 2.01 -13.22 -12.18
#